data_AF-A0AAJ0ZRI9-F1
#
_entry.id   AF-A0AAJ0ZRI9-F1
#
_cell.length_a   1.000
_cell.length_b   1.000
_cell.length_c   1.000
_cell.angle_alpha   90.00
_cell.angle_beta   90.00
_cell.angle_gamma   90.00
#
_symmetry.space_group_name_H-M   'P 1'
#
loop_
_entity.id
_entity.type
_entity.pdbx_description
1 polymer ?
#
loop_
_entity_poly.entity_id
_entity_poly.type
_entity_poly.pdbx_seq_one_letter_code
_entity_poly.pdbx_strand_id
1 'polypeptide(L)'
;MLIAATSDLDALTGDFAKFADALAAAKKPDLFLWAGDMCDFRMPHQYRDVLRLVERAGWDCPIVAVWGNKEFEQDYEKIKQIVGKRVVFLDDEMFMIEVGGRRVGIVGTKGCLDRPTWWQSRSIPDIKERYANRFEKVVGLLKNMKTLKCNINILLSHYALTYQTLKGERPEIYGGLGYKAFEKAIAQANLTFAVHGHAHFGIPLAFVDSVPVFNVAMPVNKGIVLIDPDKLPVKGLRGFV
;
A
#
# COMPACT_ATOMS: atom_id res chain seq x y z
N MET A 1 -15.02 5.48 11.12
CA MET A 1 -14.36 4.21 10.78
C MET A 1 -12.87 4.48 10.72
N LEU A 2 -12.02 3.66 11.31
CA LEU A 2 -10.57 3.86 11.36
C LEU A 2 -9.87 2.81 10.49
N ILE A 3 -9.02 3.25 9.57
CA ILE A 3 -8.23 2.37 8.70
C ILE A 3 -6.77 2.48 9.11
N ALA A 4 -6.15 1.37 9.48
CA ALA A 4 -4.70 1.32 9.65
C ALA A 4 -4.03 1.00 8.31
N ALA A 5 -2.81 1.49 8.11
CA ALA A 5 -2.00 1.14 6.96
C ALA A 5 -0.50 1.10 7.31
N THR A 6 0.23 0.15 6.72
CA THR A 6 1.69 0.01 6.88
C THR A 6 2.32 -0.73 5.70
N SER A 7 3.64 -0.65 5.55
CA SER A 7 4.46 -1.42 4.61
C SER A 7 5.93 -1.41 5.05
N ASP A 8 6.77 -2.17 4.34
CA ASP A 8 8.23 -2.13 4.47
C ASP A 8 8.72 -2.49 5.88
N LEU A 9 8.08 -3.49 6.50
CA LEU A 9 8.50 -4.00 7.82
C LEU A 9 9.84 -4.74 7.75
N ASP A 10 10.19 -5.24 6.56
CA ASP A 10 11.47 -5.92 6.36
C ASP A 10 12.68 -4.97 6.50
N ALA A 11 12.46 -3.67 6.30
CA ALA A 11 13.43 -2.62 6.58
C ALA A 11 13.79 -2.53 8.09
N LEU A 12 13.02 -3.19 8.96
CA LEU A 12 13.29 -3.30 10.39
C LEU A 12 14.34 -4.37 10.73
N THR A 13 15.09 -4.90 9.74
CA THR A 13 16.20 -5.85 9.94
C THR A 13 15.81 -7.17 10.63
N GLY A 14 14.53 -7.54 10.52
CA GLY A 14 13.98 -8.76 11.16
C GLY A 14 13.62 -8.59 12.63
N ASP A 15 13.86 -7.43 13.24
CA ASP A 15 13.36 -7.10 14.56
C ASP A 15 11.98 -6.43 14.45
N PHE A 16 10.95 -7.24 14.64
CA PHE A 16 9.57 -6.77 14.66
C PHE A 16 9.16 -6.13 16.00
N ALA A 17 10.07 -5.92 16.96
CA ALA A 17 9.75 -5.25 18.23
C ALA A 17 9.17 -3.84 17.98
N LYS A 18 9.78 -3.06 17.08
CA LYS A 18 9.26 -1.74 16.69
C LYS A 18 7.85 -1.81 16.10
N PHE A 19 7.54 -2.88 15.38
CA PHE A 19 6.20 -3.09 14.84
C PHE A 19 5.21 -3.48 15.95
N ALA A 20 5.62 -4.33 16.89
CA ALA A 20 4.83 -4.67 18.07
C ALA A 20 4.51 -3.44 18.93
N ASP A 21 5.50 -2.58 19.19
CA ASP A 21 5.33 -1.33 19.91
C ASP A 21 4.37 -0.39 19.18
N ALA A 22 4.49 -0.29 17.85
CA ALA A 22 3.60 0.51 17.02
C ALA A 22 2.15 -0.01 17.04
N LEU A 23 1.96 -1.33 17.03
CA LEU A 23 0.63 -1.95 17.19
C LEU A 23 0.03 -1.66 18.56
N ALA A 24 0.83 -1.74 19.62
CA ALA A 24 0.38 -1.49 21.00
C ALA A 24 0.03 -0.01 21.25
N ALA A 25 0.77 0.91 20.62
CA ALA A 25 0.53 2.35 20.74
C ALA A 25 -0.65 2.84 19.87
N ALA A 26 -0.96 2.13 18.78
CA ALA A 26 -2.01 2.53 17.85
C ALA A 26 -3.40 2.09 18.32
N LYS A 27 -4.41 2.92 18.01
CA LYS A 27 -5.82 2.57 18.25
C LYS A 27 -6.23 1.43 17.31
N LYS A 28 -6.94 0.43 17.86
CA LYS A 28 -7.50 -0.69 17.09
C LYS A 28 -8.33 -0.18 15.89
N PRO A 29 -7.98 -0.57 14.65
CA PRO A 29 -8.68 -0.14 13.44
C PRO A 29 -9.84 -1.08 13.09
N ASP A 30 -10.71 -0.63 12.20
CA ASP A 30 -11.78 -1.41 11.59
C ASP A 30 -11.30 -2.20 10.35
N LEU A 31 -10.23 -1.73 9.70
CA LEU A 31 -9.62 -2.33 8.51
C LEU A 31 -8.11 -2.07 8.55
N PHE A 32 -7.28 -3.04 8.14
CA PHE A 32 -5.83 -2.88 8.06
C PHE A 32 -5.32 -3.13 6.64
N LEU A 33 -4.61 -2.15 6.08
CA LEU A 33 -4.01 -2.21 4.75
C LEU A 33 -2.51 -2.51 4.84
N TRP A 34 -2.05 -3.50 4.09
CA TRP A 34 -0.62 -3.85 3.97
C TRP A 34 -0.13 -3.52 2.56
N ALA A 35 0.73 -2.51 2.44
CA ALA A 35 1.27 -2.02 1.17
C ALA A 35 2.59 -2.73 0.78
N GLY A 36 2.71 -4.03 1.07
CA GLY A 36 3.84 -4.87 0.65
C GLY A 36 5.11 -4.79 1.50
N ASP A 37 6.09 -5.64 1.19
CA ASP A 37 7.38 -5.75 1.87
C ASP A 37 7.22 -5.99 3.38
N MET A 38 6.40 -6.98 3.73
CA MET A 38 6.08 -7.29 5.13
C MET A 38 7.17 -8.14 5.79
N CYS A 39 7.99 -8.82 5.00
CA CYS A 39 9.07 -9.68 5.50
C CYS A 39 10.30 -9.68 4.57
N ASP A 40 11.41 -10.21 5.07
CA ASP A 40 12.59 -10.46 4.24
C ASP A 40 12.25 -11.47 3.15
N PHE A 41 12.61 -11.19 1.90
CA PHE A 41 12.32 -12.05 0.74
C PHE A 41 12.83 -13.50 0.90
N ARG A 42 13.85 -13.72 1.73
CA ARG A 42 14.42 -15.04 2.01
C ARG A 42 13.62 -15.82 3.05
N MET A 43 12.72 -15.15 3.76
CA MET A 43 12.03 -15.67 4.94
C MET A 43 10.51 -15.47 4.86
N PRO A 44 9.81 -16.05 3.86
CA PRO A 44 8.34 -15.90 3.73
C PRO A 44 7.57 -16.39 4.96
N HIS A 45 8.16 -17.26 5.80
CA HIS A 45 7.56 -17.70 7.06
C HIS A 45 7.36 -16.56 8.07
N GLN A 46 8.08 -15.44 7.95
CA GLN A 46 7.92 -14.27 8.81
C GLN A 46 6.55 -13.61 8.67
N TYR A 47 5.82 -13.81 7.56
CA TYR A 47 4.41 -13.40 7.47
C TYR A 47 3.55 -13.95 8.61
N ARG A 48 3.85 -15.17 9.07
CA ARG A 48 3.21 -15.76 10.25
C ARG A 48 3.50 -14.95 11.51
N ASP A 49 4.73 -14.51 11.68
CA ASP A 49 5.18 -13.83 12.87
C ASP A 49 4.64 -12.39 12.90
N VAL A 50 4.65 -11.69 11.77
CA VAL A 50 3.96 -10.40 11.59
C VAL A 50 2.47 -10.54 11.91
N LEU A 51 1.80 -11.56 11.38
CA LEU A 51 0.38 -11.76 11.63
C LEU A 51 0.10 -12.06 13.11
N ARG A 52 0.92 -12.89 13.76
CA ARG A 52 0.81 -13.18 15.19
C ARG A 52 0.96 -11.92 16.05
N LEU A 53 1.79 -10.96 15.66
CA LEU A 53 1.91 -9.68 16.38
C LEU A 53 0.62 -8.88 16.28
N VAL A 54 -0.01 -8.82 15.10
CA VAL A 54 -1.32 -8.17 14.91
C VAL A 54 -2.40 -8.84 15.77
N GLU A 55 -2.43 -10.17 15.79
CA GLU A 55 -3.37 -10.94 16.62
C GLU A 55 -3.14 -10.71 18.12
N ARG A 56 -1.87 -10.70 18.56
CA ARG A 56 -1.49 -10.42 19.96
C ARG A 56 -1.86 -9.01 20.40
N ALA A 57 -1.84 -8.04 19.48
CA ALA A 57 -2.33 -6.69 19.73
C ALA A 57 -3.87 -6.61 19.82
N GLY A 58 -4.58 -7.72 19.63
CA GLY A 58 -6.04 -7.79 19.68
C GLY A 58 -6.73 -7.23 18.43
N TRP A 59 -6.01 -7.09 17.32
CA TRP A 59 -6.54 -6.58 16.06
C TRP A 59 -7.11 -7.75 15.24
N ASP A 60 -8.43 -7.91 15.33
CA ASP A 60 -9.25 -8.91 14.62
C ASP A 60 -9.85 -8.39 13.31
N CYS A 61 -9.62 -7.11 12.98
CA CYS A 61 -10.09 -6.49 11.76
C CYS A 61 -9.58 -7.18 10.49
N PRO A 62 -10.33 -7.16 9.37
CA PRO A 62 -9.87 -7.67 8.09
C PRO A 62 -8.56 -7.01 7.64
N ILE A 63 -7.67 -7.79 7.02
CA ILE A 63 -6.42 -7.31 6.44
C ILE A 63 -6.51 -7.45 4.91
N VAL A 64 -6.26 -6.35 4.20
CA VAL A 64 -6.17 -6.33 2.74
C VAL A 64 -4.75 -5.90 2.37
N ALA A 65 -4.09 -6.69 1.53
CA ALA A 65 -2.68 -6.56 1.24
C ALA A 65 -2.41 -6.50 -0.27
N VAL A 66 -1.30 -5.89 -0.64
CA VAL A 66 -0.70 -6.00 -1.97
C VAL A 66 0.73 -6.51 -1.85
N TRP A 67 1.26 -7.04 -2.94
CA TRP A 67 2.63 -7.55 -2.99
C TRP A 67 3.65 -6.42 -3.11
N GLY A 68 4.71 -6.50 -2.31
CA GLY A 68 5.87 -5.63 -2.42
C GLY A 68 6.96 -6.19 -3.33
N ASN A 69 7.99 -5.40 -3.58
CA ASN A 69 9.03 -5.77 -4.54
C ASN A 69 9.94 -6.91 -4.04
N LYS A 70 9.90 -7.22 -2.75
CA LYS A 70 10.65 -8.33 -2.13
C LYS A 70 9.84 -9.61 -2.03
N GLU A 71 8.53 -9.55 -2.15
CA GLU A 71 7.73 -10.74 -2.39
C GLU A 71 7.78 -11.12 -3.89
N PHE A 72 8.43 -12.24 -4.18
CA PHE A 72 8.52 -12.78 -5.54
C PHE A 72 7.34 -13.68 -5.88
N GLU A 73 6.95 -13.71 -7.16
CA GLU A 73 5.77 -14.43 -7.64
C GLU A 73 5.82 -15.93 -7.30
N GLN A 74 7.00 -16.56 -7.31
CA GLN A 74 7.13 -17.97 -6.92
C GLN A 74 6.77 -18.26 -5.44
N ASP A 75 6.81 -17.24 -4.58
CA ASP A 75 6.54 -17.37 -3.15
C ASP A 75 5.10 -16.98 -2.77
N TYR A 76 4.31 -16.41 -3.69
CA TYR A 76 2.96 -15.92 -3.40
C TYR A 76 2.06 -17.00 -2.80
N GLU A 77 2.00 -18.19 -3.42
CA GLU A 77 1.14 -19.27 -2.95
C GLU A 77 1.58 -19.79 -1.57
N LYS A 78 2.89 -19.84 -1.32
CA LYS A 78 3.44 -20.20 -0.01
C LYS A 78 3.06 -19.16 1.05
N ILE A 79 3.16 -17.87 0.74
CA ILE A 79 2.76 -16.79 1.65
C ILE A 79 1.26 -16.85 1.94
N LYS A 80 0.41 -17.02 0.91
CA LYS A 80 -1.04 -17.19 1.08
C LYS A 80 -1.38 -18.39 1.96
N GLN A 81 -0.68 -19.52 1.81
CA GLN A 81 -0.86 -20.68 2.68
C GLN A 81 -0.49 -20.39 4.14
N ILE A 82 0.56 -19.59 4.37
CA ILE A 82 1.02 -19.23 5.72
C ILE A 82 -0.01 -18.37 6.45
N VAL A 83 -0.57 -17.36 5.79
CA VAL A 83 -1.54 -16.44 6.41
C VAL A 83 -2.99 -16.92 6.32
N GLY A 84 -3.27 -17.93 5.47
CA GLY A 84 -4.60 -18.45 5.23
C GLY A 84 -5.58 -17.37 4.80
N LYS A 85 -6.82 -17.44 5.31
CA LYS A 85 -7.90 -16.48 4.97
C LYS A 85 -7.82 -15.16 5.74
N ARG A 86 -6.84 -14.99 6.63
CA ARG A 86 -6.74 -13.84 7.53
C ARG A 86 -6.33 -12.55 6.80
N VAL A 87 -5.66 -12.70 5.66
CA VAL A 87 -5.18 -11.63 4.79
C VAL A 87 -5.67 -11.88 3.37
N VAL A 88 -6.26 -10.86 2.75
CA VAL A 88 -6.67 -10.88 1.34
C VAL A 88 -5.62 -10.15 0.51
N PHE A 89 -4.89 -10.88 -0.33
CA PHE A 89 -3.94 -10.28 -1.26
C PHE A 89 -4.62 -9.89 -2.58
N LEU A 90 -4.37 -8.68 -3.04
CA LEU A 90 -4.83 -8.16 -4.33
C LEU A 90 -3.63 -8.05 -5.29
N ASP A 91 -3.77 -8.63 -6.48
CA ASP A 91 -2.74 -8.58 -7.53
C ASP A 91 -3.32 -7.98 -8.82
N ASP A 92 -3.35 -6.64 -8.87
CA ASP A 92 -4.00 -5.85 -9.91
C ASP A 92 -5.50 -6.18 -9.99
N GLU A 93 -6.16 -6.15 -8.84
CA GLU A 93 -7.52 -6.62 -8.62
C GLU A 93 -8.33 -5.61 -7.80
N MET A 94 -9.65 -5.77 -7.84
CA MET A 94 -10.57 -5.01 -7.01
C MET A 94 -11.23 -5.92 -5.98
N PHE A 95 -11.32 -5.43 -4.75
CA PHE A 95 -12.02 -6.09 -3.65
C PHE A 95 -12.98 -5.13 -2.97
N MET A 96 -14.13 -5.64 -2.57
CA MET A 96 -15.14 -4.89 -1.84
C MET A 96 -15.41 -5.58 -0.51
N ILE A 97 -15.51 -4.79 0.54
CA ILE A 97 -15.80 -5.28 1.88
C ILE A 97 -16.73 -4.31 2.60
N GLU A 98 -17.63 -4.83 3.43
CA GLU A 98 -18.45 -4.03 4.33
C GLU A 98 -17.83 -4.07 5.73
N VAL A 99 -17.43 -2.90 6.22
CA VAL A 99 -16.72 -2.72 7.49
C VAL A 99 -17.27 -1.48 8.17
N GLY A 100 -17.60 -1.56 9.47
CA GLY A 100 -18.15 -0.43 10.22
C GLY A 100 -19.41 0.17 9.61
N GLY A 101 -20.26 -0.67 8.99
CA GLY A 101 -21.50 -0.23 8.30
C GLY A 101 -21.28 0.52 6.98
N ARG A 102 -20.04 0.54 6.45
CA ARG A 102 -19.69 1.21 5.20
C ARG A 102 -19.14 0.20 4.20
N ARG A 103 -19.50 0.39 2.93
CA ARG A 103 -18.90 -0.34 1.81
C ARG A 103 -17.59 0.32 1.39
N VAL A 104 -16.50 -0.43 1.47
CA VAL A 104 -15.16 -0.02 1.10
C VAL A 104 -14.75 -0.75 -0.18
N GLY A 105 -14.44 0.00 -1.23
CA GLY A 105 -13.87 -0.52 -2.47
C GLY A 105 -12.36 -0.29 -2.49
N ILE A 106 -11.58 -1.33 -2.78
CA ILE A 106 -10.12 -1.28 -2.80
C ILE A 106 -9.64 -1.81 -4.15
N VAL A 107 -8.94 -0.98 -4.92
CA VAL A 107 -8.11 -1.45 -6.05
C VAL A 107 -6.72 -1.66 -5.50
N GLY A 108 -6.22 -2.90 -5.58
CA GLY A 108 -4.89 -3.27 -5.12
C GLY A 108 -3.96 -3.61 -6.28
N THR A 109 -2.73 -3.14 -6.21
CA THR A 109 -1.69 -3.41 -7.21
C THR A 109 -0.30 -3.46 -6.55
N LYS A 110 0.65 -4.22 -7.12
CA LYS A 110 2.07 -4.03 -6.78
C LYS A 110 2.57 -2.65 -7.22
N GLY A 111 1.95 -2.08 -8.25
CA GLY A 111 2.34 -0.83 -8.89
C GLY A 111 3.34 -1.05 -10.03
N CYS A 112 3.80 0.06 -10.59
CA CYS A 112 4.72 0.12 -11.72
C CYS A 112 5.89 1.06 -11.40
N LEU A 113 6.94 1.00 -12.22
CA LEU A 113 8.07 1.94 -12.19
C LEU A 113 8.23 2.59 -13.56
N ASP A 114 8.51 3.91 -13.61
CA ASP A 114 8.85 4.59 -14.87
C ASP A 114 10.12 4.01 -15.49
N ARG A 115 11.06 3.61 -14.64
CA ARG A 115 12.30 2.92 -15.00
C ARG A 115 12.43 1.66 -14.14
N PRO A 116 12.21 0.46 -14.70
CA PRO A 116 12.49 -0.79 -13.99
C PRO A 116 13.93 -0.78 -13.46
N THR A 117 14.15 -1.41 -12.31
CA THR A 117 15.52 -1.52 -11.78
C THR A 117 16.41 -2.33 -12.73
N TRP A 118 17.72 -2.20 -12.58
CA TRP A 118 18.66 -2.99 -13.41
C TRP A 118 18.41 -4.49 -13.26
N TRP A 119 18.17 -4.95 -12.02
CA TRP A 119 17.83 -6.35 -11.75
C TRP A 119 16.52 -6.76 -12.44
N GLN A 120 15.46 -5.96 -12.31
CA GLN A 120 14.18 -6.28 -12.96
C GLN A 120 14.31 -6.35 -14.48
N SER A 121 15.05 -5.41 -15.08
CA SER A 121 15.30 -5.37 -16.52
C SER A 121 16.05 -6.61 -17.02
N ARG A 122 16.89 -7.20 -16.17
CA ARG A 122 17.69 -8.39 -16.51
C ARG A 122 16.95 -9.70 -16.21
N SER A 123 16.16 -9.72 -15.14
CA SER A 123 15.62 -10.95 -14.55
C SER A 123 14.13 -11.16 -14.82
N ILE A 124 13.38 -10.12 -15.20
CA ILE A 124 11.95 -10.23 -15.48
C ILE A 124 11.73 -9.99 -16.98
N PRO A 125 11.34 -11.04 -17.74
CA PRO A 125 10.99 -10.90 -19.14
C PRO A 125 9.91 -9.85 -19.34
N ASP A 126 10.09 -9.02 -20.37
CA ASP A 126 9.11 -8.03 -20.84
C ASP A 126 8.59 -7.09 -19.74
N ILE A 127 9.41 -6.79 -18.73
CA ILE A 127 8.99 -6.00 -17.54
C ILE A 127 8.30 -4.68 -17.88
N LYS A 128 8.73 -4.00 -18.94
CA LYS A 128 8.11 -2.74 -19.40
C LYS A 128 6.69 -2.96 -19.90
N GLU A 129 6.47 -4.02 -20.69
CA GLU A 129 5.14 -4.39 -21.17
C GLU A 129 4.26 -4.85 -20.00
N ARG A 130 4.81 -5.63 -19.07
CA ARG A 130 4.11 -6.02 -17.84
C ARG A 130 3.65 -4.81 -17.03
N TYR A 131 4.49 -3.78 -16.89
CA TYR A 131 4.10 -2.52 -16.25
C TYR A 131 3.04 -1.74 -17.03
N ALA A 132 3.12 -1.70 -18.36
CA ALA A 132 2.09 -1.06 -19.18
C ALA A 132 0.73 -1.78 -19.03
N ASN A 133 0.71 -3.10 -19.17
CA ASN A 133 -0.50 -3.92 -19.04
C ASN A 133 -1.11 -3.80 -17.63
N ARG A 134 -0.27 -3.82 -16.58
CA ARG A 134 -0.71 -3.56 -15.20
C ARG A 134 -1.34 -2.19 -15.06
N PHE A 135 -0.68 -1.14 -15.54
CA PHE A 135 -1.18 0.21 -15.45
C PHE A 135 -2.55 0.34 -16.14
N GLU A 136 -2.70 -0.20 -17.34
CA GLU A 136 -3.97 -0.19 -18.08
C GLU A 136 -5.07 -0.95 -17.33
N LYS A 137 -4.77 -2.14 -16.80
CA LYS A 137 -5.70 -2.94 -16.00
C LYS A 137 -6.17 -2.16 -14.77
N VAL A 138 -5.24 -1.60 -13.99
CA VAL A 138 -5.54 -0.83 -12.77
C VAL A 138 -6.36 0.42 -13.10
N VAL A 139 -6.02 1.16 -14.17
CA VAL A 139 -6.82 2.31 -14.63
C VAL A 139 -8.24 1.88 -15.02
N GLY A 140 -8.40 0.72 -15.66
CA GLY A 140 -9.70 0.13 -15.95
C GLY A 140 -10.52 -0.16 -14.69
N LEU A 141 -9.91 -0.77 -13.67
CA LEU A 141 -10.55 -1.04 -12.38
C LEU A 141 -10.96 0.26 -11.67
N LEU A 142 -10.10 1.28 -11.65
CA LEU A 142 -10.40 2.59 -11.05
C LEU A 142 -11.56 3.30 -11.76
N LYS A 143 -11.70 3.13 -13.08
CA LYS A 143 -12.87 3.64 -13.82
C LYS A 143 -14.15 2.92 -13.40
N ASN A 144 -14.09 1.59 -13.30
CA ASN A 144 -15.24 0.76 -12.90
C ASN A 144 -15.68 1.03 -11.45
N MET A 145 -14.75 1.38 -10.56
CA MET A 145 -15.05 1.71 -9.16
C MET A 145 -16.09 2.83 -9.01
N LYS A 146 -16.19 3.75 -9.99
CA LYS A 146 -17.21 4.82 -10.00
C LYS A 146 -18.64 4.28 -10.02
N THR A 147 -18.88 3.10 -10.59
CA THR A 147 -20.23 2.54 -10.75
C THR A 147 -20.70 1.75 -9.51
N LEU A 148 -19.77 1.38 -8.62
CA LEU A 148 -20.01 0.46 -7.52
C LEU A 148 -20.57 1.11 -6.25
N LYS A 149 -20.73 2.44 -6.25
CA LYS A 149 -21.34 3.24 -5.16
C LYS A 149 -20.79 2.90 -3.77
N CYS A 150 -19.48 2.66 -3.66
CA CYS A 150 -18.83 2.47 -2.37
C CYS A 150 -18.79 3.79 -1.59
N ASN A 151 -18.86 3.70 -0.26
CA ASN A 151 -18.74 4.87 0.61
C ASN A 151 -17.30 5.38 0.70
N ILE A 152 -16.32 4.48 0.51
CA ILE A 152 -14.88 4.77 0.54
C ILE A 152 -14.24 4.01 -0.61
N ASN A 153 -13.41 4.70 -1.38
CA ASN A 153 -12.68 4.15 -2.53
C ASN A 153 -11.18 4.34 -2.31
N ILE A 154 -10.42 3.25 -2.35
CA ILE A 154 -9.00 3.23 -2.00
C ILE A 154 -8.20 2.65 -3.16
N LEU A 155 -7.11 3.33 -3.52
CA LEU A 155 -6.05 2.72 -4.33
C LEU A 155 -4.91 2.32 -3.41
N LEU A 156 -4.62 1.02 -3.33
CA LEU A 156 -3.54 0.44 -2.53
C LEU A 156 -2.45 -0.04 -3.49
N SER A 157 -1.25 0.50 -3.35
CA SER A 157 -0.07 0.15 -4.13
C SER A 157 1.10 -0.20 -3.22
N HIS A 158 2.10 -0.94 -3.70
CA HIS A 158 3.40 -0.97 -3.03
C HIS A 158 4.28 0.18 -3.54
N TYR A 159 4.57 0.23 -4.85
CA TYR A 159 5.35 1.33 -5.43
C TYR A 159 4.63 2.67 -5.37
N ALA A 160 5.41 3.75 -5.40
CA ALA A 160 4.89 5.10 -5.26
C ALA A 160 3.95 5.49 -6.40
N LEU A 161 2.82 6.08 -5.99
CA LEU A 161 1.73 6.49 -6.88
C LEU A 161 1.87 7.93 -7.39
N THR A 162 2.77 8.71 -6.78
CA THR A 162 3.06 10.10 -7.16
C THR A 162 4.50 10.44 -6.81
N TYR A 163 5.13 11.31 -7.60
CA TYR A 163 6.45 11.82 -7.26
C TYR A 163 6.42 12.84 -6.13
N GLN A 164 5.23 13.33 -5.75
CA GLN A 164 5.10 14.30 -4.69
C GLN A 164 5.40 13.71 -3.31
N THR A 165 5.12 12.42 -3.09
CA THR A 165 5.49 11.70 -1.87
C THR A 165 6.96 11.29 -1.84
N LEU A 166 7.68 11.38 -2.97
CA LEU A 166 9.11 11.07 -3.06
C LEU A 166 10.01 12.22 -2.60
N LYS A 167 9.46 13.38 -2.21
CA LYS A 167 10.26 14.50 -1.69
C LYS A 167 11.09 14.02 -0.48
N GLY A 168 12.41 14.15 -0.59
CA GLY A 168 13.38 13.62 0.39
C GLY A 168 14.22 12.48 -0.17
N GLU A 169 13.69 11.75 -1.15
CA GLU A 169 14.48 10.87 -2.01
C GLU A 169 15.31 11.68 -3.01
N ARG A 170 16.32 11.03 -3.59
CA ARG A 170 17.11 11.63 -4.68
C ARG A 170 16.28 11.69 -5.97
N PRO A 171 16.14 12.86 -6.63
CA PRO A 171 15.35 12.97 -7.86
C PRO A 171 15.75 11.97 -8.97
N GLU A 172 17.04 11.64 -9.07
CA GLU A 172 17.56 10.70 -10.07
C GLU A 172 17.01 9.25 -9.95
N ILE A 173 16.48 8.89 -8.78
CA ILE A 173 15.94 7.55 -8.52
C ILE A 173 14.41 7.50 -8.56
N TYR A 174 13.70 8.62 -8.72
CA TYR A 174 12.23 8.65 -8.67
C TYR A 174 11.57 7.66 -9.62
N GLY A 175 12.11 7.53 -10.85
CA GLY A 175 11.58 6.57 -11.81
C GLY A 175 11.77 5.11 -11.41
N GLY A 176 12.68 4.81 -10.50
CA GLY A 176 12.85 3.48 -9.90
C GLY A 176 12.04 3.25 -8.63
N LEU A 177 11.27 4.26 -8.17
CA LEU A 177 10.44 4.18 -6.95
C LEU A 177 8.94 4.21 -7.22
N GLY A 178 8.53 4.76 -8.36
CA GLY A 178 7.12 4.86 -8.72
C GLY A 178 6.89 5.10 -10.21
N TYR A 179 5.61 5.22 -10.56
CA TYR A 179 5.17 5.46 -11.92
C TYR A 179 4.28 6.69 -12.00
N LYS A 180 4.82 7.80 -12.52
CA LYS A 180 4.17 9.11 -12.48
C LYS A 180 2.81 9.14 -13.21
N ALA A 181 2.58 8.26 -14.17
CA ALA A 181 1.32 8.20 -14.90
C ALA A 181 0.10 7.90 -14.00
N PHE A 182 0.30 7.29 -12.82
CA PHE A 182 -0.77 7.12 -11.83
C PHE A 182 -1.34 8.45 -11.33
N GLU A 183 -0.59 9.56 -11.38
CA GLU A 183 -1.11 10.87 -10.99
C GLU A 183 -2.34 11.26 -11.82
N LYS A 184 -2.30 11.00 -13.13
CA LYS A 184 -3.43 11.25 -14.03
C LYS A 184 -4.61 10.32 -13.74
N ALA A 185 -4.32 9.04 -13.46
CA ALA A 185 -5.35 8.06 -13.13
C ALA A 185 -6.07 8.42 -11.81
N ILE A 186 -5.31 8.81 -10.79
CA ILE A 186 -5.83 9.22 -9.48
C ILE A 186 -6.68 10.49 -9.61
N ALA A 187 -6.20 11.52 -10.31
CA ALA A 187 -6.95 12.76 -10.50
C ALA A 187 -8.29 12.56 -11.25
N GLN A 188 -8.41 11.50 -12.04
CA GLN A 188 -9.63 11.16 -12.78
C GLN A 188 -10.51 10.15 -12.04
N ALA A 189 -10.00 9.49 -11.01
CA ALA A 189 -10.71 8.47 -10.24
C ALA A 189 -11.52 9.10 -9.11
N ASN A 190 -12.62 8.45 -8.70
CA ASN A 190 -13.40 8.86 -7.54
C ASN A 190 -12.82 8.24 -6.26
N LEU A 191 -11.55 8.52 -5.97
CA LEU A 191 -10.84 7.98 -4.80
C LEU A 191 -11.08 8.85 -3.57
N THR A 192 -11.26 8.20 -2.43
CA THR A 192 -11.27 8.85 -1.12
C THR A 192 -9.83 9.16 -0.69
N PHE A 193 -8.92 8.20 -0.86
CA PHE A 193 -7.49 8.38 -0.69
C PHE A 193 -6.71 7.27 -1.43
N ALA A 194 -5.39 7.42 -1.53
CA ALA A 194 -4.50 6.38 -2.02
C ALA A 194 -3.38 6.10 -1.03
N VAL A 195 -2.83 4.89 -1.08
CA VAL A 195 -1.79 4.39 -0.17
C VAL A 195 -0.69 3.73 -0.96
N HIS A 196 0.56 4.02 -0.61
CA HIS A 196 1.73 3.28 -1.09
C HIS A 196 2.80 3.09 -0.03
N GLY A 197 3.78 2.21 -0.29
CA GLY A 197 4.99 2.00 0.50
C GLY A 197 6.26 2.39 -0.25
N HIS A 198 7.34 1.63 -0.05
CA HIS A 198 8.59 1.61 -0.81
C HIS A 198 9.49 2.85 -0.74
N ALA A 199 8.94 4.06 -0.67
CA ALA A 199 9.71 5.31 -0.66
C ALA A 199 10.15 5.68 0.77
N HIS A 200 11.24 5.09 1.25
CA HIS A 200 11.69 5.14 2.65
C HIS A 200 12.17 6.52 3.13
N PHE A 201 12.63 7.37 2.21
CA PHE A 201 13.05 8.74 2.50
C PHE A 201 12.09 9.80 1.93
N GLY A 202 10.90 9.35 1.49
CA GLY A 202 9.84 10.25 1.05
C GLY A 202 9.18 11.01 2.20
N ILE A 203 8.11 11.74 1.88
CA ILE A 203 7.22 12.37 2.86
C ILE A 203 5.97 11.50 3.11
N PRO A 204 5.37 11.58 4.31
CA PRO A 204 4.24 10.73 4.70
C PRO A 204 2.95 10.99 3.91
N LEU A 205 2.77 12.21 3.40
CA LEU A 205 1.54 12.62 2.72
C LEU A 205 1.83 13.63 1.62
N ALA A 206 1.22 13.42 0.47
CA ALA A 206 1.08 14.42 -0.59
C ALA A 206 -0.33 14.40 -1.18
N PHE A 207 -0.60 15.28 -2.15
CA PHE A 207 -1.90 15.35 -2.81
C PHE A 207 -1.73 15.26 -4.32
N VAL A 208 -2.47 14.35 -4.95
CA VAL A 208 -2.66 14.35 -6.39
C VAL A 208 -4.02 14.96 -6.67
N ASP A 209 -4.02 16.13 -7.30
CA ASP A 209 -5.19 17.01 -7.34
C ASP A 209 -5.74 17.23 -5.91
N SER A 210 -6.93 16.72 -5.59
CA SER A 210 -7.59 16.79 -4.28
C SER A 210 -7.46 15.50 -3.45
N VAL A 211 -6.95 14.41 -4.05
CA VAL A 211 -6.87 13.09 -3.41
C VAL A 211 -5.60 13.02 -2.55
N PRO A 212 -5.72 12.78 -1.22
CA PRO A 212 -4.56 12.54 -0.38
C PRO A 212 -3.92 11.19 -0.71
N VAL A 213 -2.59 11.19 -0.84
CA VAL A 213 -1.78 10.01 -1.12
C VAL A 213 -0.81 9.81 0.04
N PHE A 214 -1.03 8.72 0.79
CA PHE A 214 -0.25 8.37 1.98
C PHE A 214 0.90 7.44 1.61
N ASN A 215 2.10 7.81 2.04
CA ASN A 215 3.24 6.92 2.07
C ASN A 215 3.27 6.26 3.46
N VAL A 216 2.97 4.97 3.52
CA VAL A 216 2.82 4.20 4.76
C VAL A 216 4.03 3.33 5.08
N ALA A 217 5.14 3.56 4.37
CA ALA A 217 6.42 2.92 4.66
C ALA A 217 6.80 3.16 6.12
N MET A 218 7.12 2.07 6.82
CA MET A 218 7.49 2.13 8.23
C MET A 218 8.69 3.05 8.51
N PRO A 219 9.74 3.13 7.65
CA PRO A 219 10.84 4.08 7.82
C PRO A 219 10.41 5.56 7.83
N VAL A 220 9.35 5.91 7.10
CA VAL A 220 8.85 7.30 7.00
C VAL A 220 8.05 7.68 8.24
N ASN A 221 7.16 6.79 8.68
CA ASN A 221 6.18 7.11 9.72
C ASN A 221 6.66 6.73 11.12
N LYS A 222 7.59 5.78 11.23
CA LYS A 222 8.04 5.17 12.50
C LYS A 222 6.89 4.64 13.36
N GLY A 223 5.76 4.32 12.72
CA GLY A 223 4.50 3.94 13.35
C GLY A 223 3.49 3.45 12.30
N ILE A 224 2.36 2.93 12.77
CA ILE A 224 1.24 2.56 11.91
C ILE A 224 0.47 3.84 11.55
N VAL A 225 0.18 4.04 10.26
CA VAL A 225 -0.60 5.18 9.81
C VAL A 225 -2.08 4.89 10.06
N LEU A 226 -2.73 5.76 10.83
CA LEU A 226 -4.17 5.69 11.10
C LEU A 226 -4.90 6.75 10.28
N ILE A 227 -5.85 6.31 9.46
CA ILE A 227 -6.59 7.14 8.51
C ILE A 227 -8.07 7.10 8.89
N ASP A 228 -8.63 8.26 9.20
CA ASP A 228 -10.07 8.45 9.38
C ASP A 228 -10.64 9.08 8.08
N PRO A 229 -11.38 8.32 7.25
CA PRO A 229 -11.92 8.80 5.98
C PRO A 229 -12.84 10.03 6.11
N ASP A 230 -13.39 10.28 7.30
CA ASP A 230 -14.27 11.42 7.56
C ASP A 230 -13.49 12.66 8.05
N LYS A 231 -12.18 12.52 8.29
CA LYS A 231 -11.27 13.59 8.75
C LYS A 231 -10.00 13.68 7.91
N LEU A 232 -10.13 13.40 6.62
CA LEU A 232 -8.99 13.49 5.70
C LEU A 232 -8.45 14.92 5.61
N PRO A 233 -7.12 15.06 5.47
CA PRO A 233 -6.52 16.37 5.28
C PRO A 233 -7.00 16.96 3.95
N VAL A 234 -7.25 18.27 3.93
CA VAL A 234 -7.73 18.99 2.74
C VAL A 234 -6.59 19.84 2.18
N LYS A 235 -6.34 19.72 0.87
CA LYS A 235 -5.29 20.47 0.19
C LYS A 235 -5.45 21.99 0.40
N GLY A 236 -4.39 22.65 0.84
CA GLY A 236 -4.36 24.11 1.04
C GLY A 236 -4.70 24.58 2.46
N LEU A 237 -5.31 23.73 3.28
CA LEU A 237 -5.44 23.97 4.72
C LEU A 237 -4.21 23.39 5.43
N ARG A 238 -3.16 24.22 5.58
CA ARG A 238 -2.08 23.90 6.53
C ARG A 238 -2.67 23.91 7.93
N GLY A 239 -2.79 22.74 8.55
CA GLY A 239 -3.18 22.68 9.96
C GLY A 239 -3.52 21.29 10.43
N PHE A 240 -2.50 20.42 10.54
CA PHE A 240 -2.47 19.40 11.59
C PHE A 240 -1.03 19.29 12.08
N VAL A 241 -0.82 19.77 13.30
CA VAL A 241 0.35 19.54 14.16
C VAL A 241 0.16 18.19 14.84
#